data_AF-A0A957D3F0-F1
#
_entry.id   AF-A0A957D3F0-F1
#
_cell.length_a   1.000
_cell.length_b   1.000
_cell.length_c   1.000
_cell.angle_alpha   90.00
_cell.angle_beta   90.00
_cell.angle_gamma   90.00
#
_symmetry.space_group_name_H-M   'P 1'
#
loop_
_entity.id
_entity.type
_entity.pdbx_description
1 polymer ?
#
loop_
_entity_poly.entity_id
_entity_poly.type
_entity_poly.pdbx_seq_one_letter_code
_entity_poly.pdbx_strand_id
1 'polypeptide(L)'
;YPWYAAWDLAFHTLPLAQLDPDFAKRQLILMTREWYMHPNGQLPAYEWAFGDVNPPVHAWAAWRVYQMDAQQNGRADRPFLEAIFHKLLLNFTWWVNRKDADGRNVFQGGFLGLDNISLFDRSAALPTGGHIDQADGTAWMGFFSLTMLRMALELARENPVYQDLATKFFEHFLAIATAMSQGFGGDGLWDEDDGFYYDVLHLPDNSLHPLKVRSLVGLMPLIAVEILDADLLAQMPVFRRRMRWFLQNRPHLSGNIVCYEDDTTGQEWRVMGIVTPERLARMLHHLLNEDEFLSPFGIRSLSKVHQTPYHVAFGDETFSINYQPGESQNGLFGGNSN
;
A
#
# COMPACT_ATOMS: atom_id res chain seq x y z
N TYR A 1 19.93 -6.06 -12.34
CA TYR A 1 21.22 -6.02 -11.60
C TYR A 1 21.55 -7.42 -11.07
N PRO A 2 22.82 -7.79 -10.81
CA PRO A 2 23.18 -9.13 -10.32
C PRO A 2 23.01 -9.28 -8.80
N TRP A 3 21.91 -8.75 -8.27
CA TRP A 3 21.52 -8.75 -6.87
C TRP A 3 19.99 -8.67 -6.80
N TYR A 4 19.38 -9.05 -5.67
CA TYR A 4 17.93 -8.96 -5.48
C TYR A 4 17.52 -7.75 -4.64
N ALA A 5 16.41 -7.11 -5.04
CA ALA A 5 15.57 -6.36 -4.12
C ALA A 5 14.29 -7.16 -3.91
N ALA A 6 13.84 -7.24 -2.65
CA ALA A 6 12.71 -8.08 -2.29
C ALA A 6 11.42 -7.63 -3.02
N TRP A 7 11.17 -6.32 -3.11
CA TRP A 7 10.00 -5.82 -3.81
C TRP A 7 10.08 -6.04 -5.34
N ASP A 8 11.23 -5.78 -5.99
CA ASP A 8 11.44 -6.12 -7.41
C ASP A 8 11.18 -7.60 -7.68
N LEU A 9 11.70 -8.50 -6.82
CA LEU A 9 11.50 -9.94 -6.94
C LEU A 9 10.01 -10.30 -6.94
N ALA A 10 9.21 -9.67 -6.07
CA ALA A 10 7.78 -9.87 -6.04
C ALA A 10 7.13 -9.53 -7.39
N PHE A 11 7.49 -8.41 -8.02
CA PHE A 11 7.01 -8.08 -9.37
C PHE A 11 7.50 -9.07 -10.44
N HIS A 12 8.78 -9.48 -10.38
CA HIS A 12 9.34 -10.46 -11.31
C HIS A 12 8.64 -11.82 -11.26
N THR A 13 8.06 -12.20 -10.11
CA THR A 13 7.37 -13.49 -9.99
C THR A 13 6.12 -13.59 -10.86
N LEU A 14 5.50 -12.47 -11.23
CA LEU A 14 4.29 -12.47 -12.08
C LEU A 14 4.58 -12.95 -13.52
N PRO A 15 5.51 -12.34 -14.29
CA PRO A 15 5.86 -12.87 -15.60
C PRO A 15 6.48 -14.27 -15.50
N LEU A 16 7.26 -14.58 -14.45
CA LEU A 16 7.79 -15.93 -14.24
C LEU A 16 6.68 -16.97 -14.05
N ALA A 17 5.60 -16.64 -13.34
CA ALA A 17 4.48 -17.54 -13.11
C ALA A 17 3.69 -17.88 -14.40
N GLN A 18 3.88 -17.13 -15.49
CA GLN A 18 3.33 -17.50 -16.80
C GLN A 18 4.09 -18.67 -17.43
N LEU A 19 5.33 -18.93 -17.00
CA LEU A 19 6.21 -19.97 -17.53
C LEU A 19 6.37 -21.14 -16.54
N ASP A 20 6.66 -20.81 -15.28
CA ASP A 20 6.90 -21.76 -14.20
C ASP A 20 6.36 -21.18 -12.88
N PRO A 21 5.06 -21.42 -12.56
CA PRO A 21 4.46 -20.97 -11.31
C PRO A 21 5.14 -21.58 -10.09
N ASP A 22 5.67 -22.80 -10.16
CA ASP A 22 6.37 -23.42 -9.04
C ASP A 22 7.68 -22.70 -8.74
N PHE A 23 8.42 -22.26 -9.75
CA PHE A 23 9.61 -21.43 -9.56
C PHE A 23 9.25 -20.08 -8.94
N ALA A 24 8.21 -19.41 -9.45
CA ALA A 24 7.73 -18.15 -8.90
C ALA A 24 7.34 -18.26 -7.41
N LYS A 25 6.59 -19.31 -7.04
CA LYS A 25 6.26 -19.62 -5.64
C LYS A 25 7.51 -19.84 -4.79
N ARG A 26 8.50 -20.60 -5.30
CA ARG A 26 9.77 -20.84 -4.58
C ARG A 26 10.54 -19.54 -4.32
N GLN A 27 10.52 -18.58 -5.24
CA GLN A 27 11.15 -17.26 -5.03
C GLN A 27 10.47 -16.48 -3.89
N LEU A 28 9.14 -16.45 -3.85
CA LEU A 28 8.39 -15.80 -2.78
C LEU A 28 8.60 -16.50 -1.42
N ILE A 29 8.60 -17.83 -1.41
CA ILE A 29 8.88 -18.61 -0.21
C ILE A 29 10.30 -18.34 0.29
N LEU A 30 11.30 -18.22 -0.59
CA LEU A 30 12.69 -17.98 -0.21
C LEU A 30 12.81 -16.75 0.71
N MET A 31 12.14 -15.65 0.35
CA MET A 31 12.15 -14.40 1.11
C MET A 31 11.56 -14.54 2.53
N THR A 32 10.75 -15.57 2.76
CA THR A 32 10.02 -15.82 4.01
C THR A 32 10.57 -17.01 4.82
N ARG A 33 11.67 -17.63 4.36
CA ARG A 33 12.32 -18.75 5.07
C ARG A 33 12.85 -18.31 6.43
N GLU A 34 12.91 -19.27 7.35
CA GLU A 34 13.32 -19.08 8.74
C GLU A 34 14.75 -18.57 8.90
N TRP A 35 15.61 -18.85 7.92
CA TRP A 35 17.00 -18.40 7.86
C TRP A 35 17.20 -17.14 7.01
N TYR A 36 16.11 -16.54 6.52
CA TYR A 36 16.16 -15.41 5.60
C TYR A 36 15.32 -14.23 6.08
N MET A 37 14.05 -14.46 6.41
CA MET A 37 13.21 -13.51 7.12
C MET A 37 13.74 -13.35 8.54
N HIS A 38 13.90 -12.11 8.99
CA HIS A 38 14.36 -11.85 10.34
C HIS A 38 13.31 -12.37 11.37
N PRO A 39 13.71 -12.89 12.54
CA PRO A 39 12.77 -13.48 13.52
C PRO A 39 11.63 -12.57 14.01
N ASN A 40 11.77 -11.24 13.84
CA ASN A 40 10.72 -10.27 14.16
C ASN A 40 9.67 -10.11 13.05
N GLY A 41 9.81 -10.79 11.91
CA GLY A 41 8.93 -10.69 10.74
C GLY A 41 9.43 -9.79 9.60
N GLN A 42 10.57 -9.10 9.74
CA GLN A 42 11.10 -8.24 8.68
C GLN A 42 11.58 -9.07 7.48
N LEU A 43 11.13 -8.71 6.28
CA LEU A 43 11.69 -9.25 5.03
C LEU A 43 13.01 -8.55 4.70
N PRO A 44 14.03 -9.29 4.23
CA PRO A 44 15.31 -8.71 3.92
C PRO A 44 15.25 -7.89 2.63
N ALA A 45 15.56 -6.59 2.68
CA ALA A 45 15.37 -5.68 1.55
C ALA A 45 16.28 -6.01 0.34
N TYR A 46 17.60 -5.92 0.49
CA TYR A 46 18.59 -6.19 -0.56
C TYR A 46 19.95 -6.57 0.05
N GLU A 47 20.86 -7.11 -0.77
CA GLU A 47 22.09 -7.80 -0.33
C GLU A 47 23.07 -6.98 0.53
N TRP A 48 23.07 -5.65 0.40
CA TRP A 48 23.94 -4.75 1.18
C TRP A 48 23.25 -4.04 2.34
N ALA A 49 21.92 -4.12 2.46
CA ALA A 49 21.20 -3.62 3.64
C ALA A 49 19.91 -4.42 3.88
N PHE A 50 20.06 -5.65 4.39
CA PHE A 50 18.93 -6.52 4.74
C PHE A 50 17.92 -5.86 5.69
N GLY A 51 18.39 -4.96 6.56
CA GLY A 51 17.56 -4.26 7.54
C GLY A 51 16.81 -3.04 7.00
N ASP A 52 16.98 -2.68 5.72
CA ASP A 52 16.16 -1.63 5.11
C ASP A 52 14.71 -2.10 4.89
N VAL A 53 13.86 -1.17 4.48
CA VAL A 53 12.45 -1.36 4.24
C VAL A 53 12.22 -1.36 2.74
N ASN A 54 11.27 -2.16 2.28
CA ASN A 54 10.80 -2.19 0.90
C ASN A 54 9.27 -2.22 0.90
N PRO A 55 8.60 -1.78 -0.18
CA PRO A 55 7.15 -1.92 -0.30
C PRO A 55 6.65 -3.35 0.00
N PRO A 56 5.60 -3.52 0.83
CA PRO A 56 5.08 -4.82 1.23
C PRO A 56 4.22 -5.51 0.15
N VAL A 57 4.73 -5.56 -1.08
CA VAL A 57 4.03 -6.15 -2.25
C VAL A 57 4.08 -7.68 -2.31
N HIS A 58 4.77 -8.33 -1.36
CA HIS A 58 4.94 -9.79 -1.34
C HIS A 58 3.61 -10.55 -1.23
N ALA A 59 2.68 -10.06 -0.41
CA ALA A 59 1.37 -10.69 -0.28
C ALA A 59 0.59 -10.63 -1.58
N TRP A 60 0.66 -9.49 -2.28
CA TRP A 60 0.00 -9.32 -3.56
C TRP A 60 0.60 -10.26 -4.61
N ALA A 61 1.93 -10.32 -4.70
CA ALA A 61 2.59 -11.24 -5.62
C ALA A 61 2.23 -12.70 -5.32
N ALA A 62 2.23 -13.11 -4.05
CA ALA A 62 1.80 -14.45 -3.64
C ALA A 62 0.36 -14.76 -4.04
N TRP A 63 -0.55 -13.82 -3.81
CA TRP A 63 -1.95 -13.94 -4.22
C TRP A 63 -2.09 -14.08 -5.74
N ARG A 64 -1.40 -13.23 -6.52
CA ARG A 64 -1.42 -13.28 -7.99
C ARG A 64 -0.83 -14.58 -8.54
N VAL A 65 0.31 -15.01 -8.02
CA VAL A 65 0.94 -16.28 -8.42
C VAL A 65 0.03 -17.47 -8.10
N TYR A 66 -0.61 -17.49 -6.93
CA TYR A 66 -1.61 -18.52 -6.58
C TYR A 66 -2.78 -18.55 -7.58
N GLN A 67 -3.32 -17.40 -7.96
CA GLN A 67 -4.41 -17.31 -8.94
C GLN A 67 -3.97 -17.77 -10.33
N MET A 68 -2.78 -17.34 -10.78
CA MET A 68 -2.23 -17.69 -12.09
C MET A 68 -1.95 -19.20 -12.19
N ASP A 69 -1.39 -19.79 -11.13
CA ASP A 69 -1.17 -21.22 -11.03
C ASP A 69 -2.48 -22.01 -11.08
N ALA A 70 -3.48 -21.59 -10.29
CA ALA A 70 -4.79 -22.23 -10.27
C ALA A 70 -5.46 -22.21 -11.65
N GLN A 71 -5.32 -21.11 -12.40
CA GLN A 71 -5.84 -20.97 -13.75
C GLN A 71 -5.12 -21.89 -14.75
N GLN A 72 -3.80 -22.02 -14.66
CA GLN A 72 -3.00 -22.85 -15.58
C GLN A 72 -3.18 -24.34 -15.30
N ASN A 73 -3.21 -24.73 -14.03
CA ASN A 73 -3.23 -26.14 -13.61
C ASN A 73 -4.63 -26.67 -13.28
N GLY A 74 -5.66 -25.80 -13.32
CA GLY A 74 -7.05 -26.16 -13.01
C GLY A 74 -7.30 -26.48 -11.54
N ARG A 75 -6.30 -26.31 -10.67
CA ARG A 75 -6.38 -26.59 -9.23
C ARG A 75 -5.54 -25.58 -8.45
N ALA A 76 -6.14 -25.01 -7.41
CA ALA A 76 -5.47 -24.11 -6.50
C ALA A 76 -4.42 -24.82 -5.61
N ASP A 77 -3.22 -24.25 -5.53
CA ASP A 77 -2.18 -24.67 -4.57
C ASP A 77 -2.40 -24.03 -3.20
N ARG A 78 -3.35 -24.59 -2.47
CA ARG A 78 -3.75 -24.13 -1.16
C ARG A 78 -2.65 -24.28 -0.08
N PRO A 79 -1.85 -25.37 -0.04
CA PRO A 79 -0.71 -25.46 0.87
C PRO A 79 0.31 -24.33 0.68
N PHE A 80 0.58 -23.91 -0.56
CA PHE A 80 1.41 -22.73 -0.82
C PHE A 80 0.80 -21.47 -0.20
N LEU A 81 -0.49 -21.22 -0.46
CA LEU A 81 -1.18 -20.02 0.03
C LEU A 81 -1.20 -19.98 1.56
N GLU A 82 -1.50 -21.09 2.21
CA GLU A 82 -1.53 -21.22 3.67
C GLU A 82 -0.14 -21.03 4.31
N ALA A 83 0.90 -21.63 3.71
CA ALA A 83 2.27 -21.50 4.19
C ALA A 83 2.75 -20.04 4.13
N ILE A 84 2.58 -19.37 2.99
CA ILE A 84 3.04 -17.99 2.82
C ILE A 84 2.19 -17.00 3.61
N PHE A 85 0.88 -17.23 3.74
CA PHE A 85 0.00 -16.42 4.56
C PHE A 85 0.48 -16.33 6.01
N HIS A 86 0.87 -17.44 6.64
CA HIS A 86 1.39 -17.42 8.01
C HIS A 86 2.70 -16.63 8.15
N LYS A 87 3.58 -16.70 7.15
CA LYS A 87 4.81 -15.90 7.14
C LYS A 87 4.52 -14.42 6.98
N LEU A 88 3.60 -14.08 6.10
CA LEU A 88 3.17 -12.71 5.85
C LEU A 88 2.39 -12.13 7.01
N LEU A 89 1.72 -12.95 7.83
CA LEU A 89 1.13 -12.50 9.10
C LEU A 89 2.20 -11.95 10.05
N LEU A 90 3.36 -12.62 10.17
CA LEU A 90 4.49 -12.13 10.96
C LEU A 90 5.03 -10.82 10.38
N ASN A 91 5.16 -10.73 9.06
CA ASN A 91 5.59 -9.50 8.40
C ASN A 91 4.61 -8.35 8.59
N PHE A 92 3.31 -8.61 8.48
CA PHE A 92 2.27 -7.61 8.75
C PHE A 92 2.39 -7.07 10.18
N THR A 93 2.55 -7.95 11.17
CA THR A 93 2.73 -7.56 12.57
C THR A 93 4.02 -6.76 12.78
N TRP A 94 5.09 -7.08 12.07
CA TRP A 94 6.31 -6.27 12.08
C TRP A 94 6.05 -4.85 11.61
N TRP A 95 5.35 -4.68 10.48
CA TRP A 95 4.98 -3.37 9.94
C TRP A 95 4.20 -2.54 10.96
N VAL A 96 3.12 -3.10 11.50
CA VAL A 96 2.29 -2.40 12.51
C VAL A 96 3.12 -1.96 13.72
N ASN A 97 4.03 -2.80 14.21
CA ASN A 97 4.78 -2.48 15.43
C ASN A 97 6.01 -1.58 15.20
N ARG A 98 6.55 -1.52 13.99
CA ARG A 98 7.83 -0.83 13.71
C ARG A 98 7.69 0.38 12.80
N LYS A 99 6.58 0.48 12.08
CA LYS A 99 6.35 1.50 11.06
C LYS A 99 5.09 2.32 11.31
N ASP A 100 4.39 2.09 12.42
CA ASP A 100 3.35 2.97 12.97
C ASP A 100 3.75 3.34 14.40
N ALA A 101 4.78 4.18 14.54
CA ALA A 101 5.42 4.46 15.83
C ALA A 101 4.45 5.10 16.85
N ASP A 102 3.48 5.88 16.36
CA ASP A 102 2.47 6.55 17.18
C ASP A 102 1.23 5.67 17.44
N GLY A 103 1.12 4.50 16.79
CA GLY A 103 -0.05 3.64 16.90
C GLY A 103 -1.35 4.27 16.35
N ARG A 104 -1.21 5.17 15.36
CA ARG A 104 -2.33 5.93 14.76
C ARG A 104 -2.77 5.38 13.41
N ASN A 105 -2.18 4.27 12.94
CA ASN A 105 -2.40 3.66 11.62
C ASN A 105 -1.98 4.57 10.45
N VAL A 106 -0.99 5.43 10.69
CA VAL A 106 -0.29 6.22 9.67
C VAL A 106 1.15 5.74 9.66
N PHE A 107 1.62 5.26 8.51
CA PHE A 107 2.89 4.55 8.44
C PHE A 107 4.05 5.45 8.02
N GLN A 108 5.21 5.19 8.60
CA GLN A 108 6.39 6.04 8.54
C GLN A 108 7.67 5.22 8.26
N GLY A 109 8.56 5.81 7.45
CA GLY A 109 10.00 5.55 7.46
C GLY A 109 10.50 4.39 6.59
N GLY A 110 11.60 4.66 5.90
CA GLY A 110 12.33 3.73 5.03
C GLY A 110 12.02 3.91 3.55
N PHE A 111 12.74 3.14 2.71
CA PHE A 111 12.62 3.14 1.26
C PHE A 111 11.32 2.44 0.81
N LEU A 112 10.44 3.18 0.15
CA LEU A 112 9.17 2.65 -0.36
C LEU A 112 9.11 2.65 -1.89
N GLY A 113 10.29 2.61 -2.53
CA GLY A 113 10.41 2.46 -3.98
C GLY A 113 10.10 3.73 -4.77
N LEU A 114 9.85 4.85 -4.08
CA LEU A 114 9.36 6.12 -4.64
C LEU A 114 10.11 7.34 -4.07
N ASP A 115 11.33 7.14 -3.59
CA ASP A 115 12.08 8.14 -2.84
C ASP A 115 12.70 9.24 -3.72
N ASN A 116 13.03 8.91 -4.97
CA ASN A 116 13.52 9.85 -5.99
C ASN A 116 12.48 10.91 -6.42
N ILE A 117 11.21 10.74 -6.04
CA ILE A 117 10.10 11.67 -6.28
C ILE A 117 9.59 12.32 -4.98
N SER A 118 10.47 12.41 -3.97
CA SER A 118 10.25 13.10 -2.70
C SER A 118 11.29 14.20 -2.45
N LEU A 119 10.99 15.12 -1.52
CA LEU A 119 11.91 16.20 -1.13
C LEU A 119 13.07 15.72 -0.23
N PHE A 120 12.87 14.62 0.49
CA PHE A 120 13.80 14.12 1.49
C PHE A 120 14.15 12.67 1.23
N ASP A 121 15.37 12.27 1.59
CA ASP A 121 15.69 10.85 1.78
C ASP A 121 14.95 10.36 3.03
N ARG A 122 13.91 9.54 2.79
CA ARG A 122 13.02 9.03 3.84
C ARG A 122 13.64 7.89 4.66
N SER A 123 14.83 7.44 4.28
CA SER A 123 15.62 6.45 5.02
C SER A 123 16.68 7.10 5.92
N ALA A 124 16.93 8.39 5.74
CA ALA A 124 17.87 9.16 6.55
C ALA A 124 17.16 9.92 7.68
N ALA A 125 17.93 10.35 8.69
CA ALA A 125 17.44 11.30 9.66
C ALA A 125 17.11 12.63 8.96
N LEU A 126 15.92 13.16 9.20
CA LEU A 126 15.51 14.42 8.59
C LEU A 126 16.36 15.56 9.17
N PRO A 127 16.88 16.48 8.33
CA PRO A 127 17.64 17.65 8.78
C PRO A 127 16.87 18.50 9.82
N THR A 128 15.54 18.42 9.77
CA THR A 128 14.62 19.16 10.66
C THR A 128 14.42 18.50 12.03
N GLY A 129 14.95 17.30 12.29
CA GLY A 129 14.79 16.57 13.56
C GLY A 129 13.40 15.98 13.80
N GLY A 130 12.51 16.05 12.81
CA GLY A 130 11.14 15.54 12.84
C GLY A 130 10.97 14.15 12.21
N HIS A 131 9.73 13.83 11.80
CA HIS A 131 9.40 12.63 11.01
C HIS A 131 8.38 12.94 9.91
N ILE A 132 8.22 12.03 8.94
CA ILE A 132 7.25 12.17 7.84
C ILE A 132 6.19 11.08 7.97
N ASP A 133 4.93 11.51 8.03
CA ASP A 133 3.77 10.66 7.79
C ASP A 133 3.63 10.46 6.27
N GLN A 134 3.81 9.22 5.82
CA GLN A 134 3.97 8.88 4.40
C GLN A 134 2.65 8.41 3.78
N ALA A 135 2.23 9.04 2.69
CA ALA A 135 1.01 8.65 1.98
C ALA A 135 1.15 7.29 1.28
N ASP A 136 2.28 7.03 0.64
CA ASP A 136 2.54 5.73 0.02
C ASP A 136 2.70 4.61 1.05
N GLY A 137 3.44 4.83 2.14
CA GLY A 137 3.60 3.84 3.22
C GLY A 137 2.26 3.42 3.82
N THR A 138 1.40 4.40 4.07
CA THR A 138 0.04 4.16 4.60
C THR A 138 -0.82 3.44 3.56
N ALA A 139 -0.77 3.85 2.28
CA ALA A 139 -1.49 3.18 1.20
C ALA A 139 -1.04 1.74 0.98
N TRP A 140 0.27 1.47 1.03
CA TRP A 140 0.84 0.13 0.93
C TRP A 140 0.33 -0.79 2.03
N MET A 141 0.21 -0.30 3.26
CA MET A 141 -0.34 -1.08 4.37
C MET A 141 -1.84 -1.30 4.26
N GLY A 142 -2.59 -0.34 3.70
CA GLY A 142 -3.98 -0.57 3.31
C GLY A 142 -4.11 -1.67 2.26
N PHE A 143 -3.30 -1.62 1.20
CA PHE A 143 -3.25 -2.64 0.16
C PHE A 143 -2.83 -4.02 0.68
N PHE A 144 -1.83 -4.08 1.56
CA PHE A 144 -1.40 -5.32 2.22
C PHE A 144 -2.52 -5.87 3.12
N SER A 145 -3.23 -5.01 3.85
CA SER A 145 -4.38 -5.42 4.68
C SER A 145 -5.48 -6.06 3.82
N LEU A 146 -5.86 -5.43 2.72
CA LEU A 146 -6.88 -5.97 1.80
C LEU A 146 -6.44 -7.28 1.15
N THR A 147 -5.17 -7.38 0.74
CA THR A 147 -4.64 -8.62 0.18
C THR A 147 -4.69 -9.77 1.18
N MET A 148 -4.28 -9.53 2.42
CA MET A 148 -4.35 -10.53 3.48
C MET A 148 -5.80 -10.88 3.86
N LEU A 149 -6.73 -9.92 3.82
CA LEU A 149 -8.16 -10.17 3.95
C LEU A 149 -8.63 -11.15 2.86
N ARG A 150 -8.31 -10.89 1.59
CA ARG A 150 -8.69 -11.74 0.47
C ARG A 150 -8.12 -13.16 0.59
N MET A 151 -6.83 -13.27 0.93
CA MET A 151 -6.18 -14.56 1.18
C MET A 151 -6.86 -15.32 2.35
N ALA A 152 -7.18 -14.63 3.45
CA ALA A 152 -7.85 -15.24 4.60
C ALA A 152 -9.26 -15.73 4.24
N LEU A 153 -10.02 -14.98 3.43
CA LEU A 153 -11.34 -15.40 2.97
C LEU A 153 -11.27 -16.60 2.01
N GLU A 154 -10.24 -16.68 1.16
CA GLU A 154 -10.00 -17.87 0.33
C GLU A 154 -9.63 -19.09 1.18
N LEU A 155 -8.76 -18.91 2.18
CA LEU A 155 -8.43 -19.95 3.16
C LEU A 155 -9.63 -20.27 4.08
N ALA A 156 -10.60 -19.38 4.25
CA ALA A 156 -11.79 -19.67 5.05
C ALA A 156 -12.76 -20.66 4.39
N ARG A 157 -12.66 -20.88 3.07
CA ARG A 157 -13.55 -21.77 2.30
C ARG A 157 -13.50 -23.23 2.75
N GLU A 158 -12.34 -23.70 3.20
CA GLU A 158 -12.18 -25.06 3.72
C GLU A 158 -11.80 -25.09 5.20
N ASN A 159 -11.31 -23.99 5.76
CA ASN A 159 -10.99 -23.88 7.18
C ASN A 159 -11.58 -22.58 7.77
N PRO A 160 -12.77 -22.66 8.41
CA PRO A 160 -13.47 -21.48 8.94
C PRO A 160 -12.68 -20.64 9.95
N VAL A 161 -11.60 -21.16 10.54
CA VAL A 161 -10.73 -20.41 11.47
C VAL A 161 -10.17 -19.13 10.84
N TYR A 162 -9.91 -19.14 9.52
CA TYR A 162 -9.41 -17.96 8.82
C TYR A 162 -10.43 -16.81 8.74
N GLN A 163 -11.72 -17.04 9.04
CA GLN A 163 -12.70 -15.95 9.11
C GLN A 163 -12.39 -14.96 10.23
N ASP A 164 -11.83 -15.42 11.36
CA ASP A 164 -11.44 -14.53 12.45
C ASP A 164 -10.23 -13.66 12.05
N LEU A 165 -9.29 -14.22 11.28
CA LEU A 165 -8.17 -13.45 10.73
C LEU A 165 -8.65 -12.46 9.65
N ALA A 166 -9.62 -12.85 8.81
CA ALA A 166 -10.26 -11.93 7.89
C ALA A 166 -10.86 -10.71 8.61
N THR A 167 -11.53 -10.91 9.75
CA THR A 167 -12.04 -9.79 10.57
C THR A 167 -10.92 -8.86 11.01
N LYS A 168 -9.77 -9.38 11.47
CA LYS A 168 -8.62 -8.54 11.84
C LYS A 168 -8.17 -7.64 10.67
N PHE A 169 -8.07 -8.18 9.45
CA PHE A 169 -7.58 -7.40 8.31
C PHE A 169 -8.60 -6.37 7.83
N PHE A 170 -9.89 -6.73 7.88
CA PHE A 170 -10.99 -5.82 7.60
C PHE A 170 -11.00 -4.62 8.56
N GLU A 171 -10.97 -4.85 9.88
CA GLU A 171 -11.01 -3.78 10.87
C GLU A 171 -9.76 -2.88 10.77
N HIS A 172 -8.60 -3.49 10.57
CA HIS A 172 -7.34 -2.76 10.43
C HIS A 172 -7.29 -1.92 9.14
N PHE A 173 -7.82 -2.43 8.03
CA PHE A 173 -7.95 -1.65 6.79
C PHE A 173 -8.80 -0.39 7.00
N LEU A 174 -9.95 -0.51 7.67
CA LEU A 174 -10.81 0.64 7.93
C LEU A 174 -10.14 1.67 8.84
N ALA A 175 -9.38 1.23 9.83
CA ALA A 175 -8.59 2.11 10.67
C ALA A 175 -7.54 2.90 9.85
N ILE A 176 -6.81 2.23 8.95
CA ILE A 176 -5.85 2.87 8.03
C ILE A 176 -6.58 3.86 7.11
N ALA A 177 -7.65 3.43 6.46
CA ALA A 177 -8.37 4.25 5.50
C ALA A 177 -8.94 5.52 6.16
N THR A 178 -9.45 5.41 7.39
CA THR A 178 -9.92 6.57 8.17
C THR A 178 -8.76 7.47 8.59
N ALA A 179 -7.67 6.90 9.13
CA ALA A 179 -6.50 7.65 9.57
C ALA A 179 -5.88 8.47 8.43
N MET A 180 -5.71 7.85 7.26
CA MET A 180 -5.19 8.50 6.06
C MET A 180 -6.09 9.64 5.57
N SER A 181 -7.40 9.49 5.74
CA SER A 181 -8.41 10.39 5.16
C SER A 181 -8.78 11.60 6.02
N GLN A 182 -8.77 11.45 7.34
CA GLN A 182 -9.31 12.44 8.27
C GLN A 182 -8.32 12.81 9.38
N GLY A 183 -7.31 11.97 9.64
CA GLY A 183 -6.47 12.06 10.82
C GLY A 183 -7.30 11.90 12.11
N PHE A 184 -6.77 11.28 13.15
CA PHE A 184 -7.40 11.35 14.47
C PHE A 184 -7.13 12.72 15.11
N GLY A 185 -7.68 13.80 14.52
CA GLY A 185 -7.44 15.18 14.97
C GLY A 185 -7.49 16.28 13.90
N GLY A 186 -7.70 15.95 12.62
CA GLY A 186 -7.65 16.93 11.51
C GLY A 186 -6.35 16.89 10.69
N ASP A 187 -5.43 15.97 11.05
CA ASP A 187 -4.08 15.87 10.49
C ASP A 187 -3.96 14.72 9.47
N GLY A 188 -4.99 14.51 8.66
CA GLY A 188 -4.99 13.49 7.62
C GLY A 188 -4.02 13.82 6.47
N LEU A 189 -3.80 12.85 5.60
CA LEU A 189 -2.92 13.00 4.44
C LEU A 189 -3.64 13.58 3.21
N TRP A 190 -4.95 13.76 3.29
CA TRP A 190 -5.79 14.30 2.22
C TRP A 190 -5.89 15.82 2.30
N ASP A 191 -5.56 16.50 1.21
CA ASP A 191 -5.75 17.94 1.06
C ASP A 191 -7.08 18.23 0.36
N GLU A 192 -8.01 18.85 1.09
CA GLU A 192 -9.35 19.13 0.57
C GLU A 192 -9.39 20.24 -0.48
N ASP A 193 -8.38 21.11 -0.57
CA ASP A 193 -8.34 22.18 -1.58
C ASP A 193 -7.83 21.62 -2.91
N ASP A 194 -6.72 20.90 -2.85
CA ASP A 194 -6.09 20.30 -4.03
C ASP A 194 -6.82 19.05 -4.51
N GLY A 195 -7.45 18.29 -3.61
CA GLY A 195 -8.08 17.01 -3.96
C GLY A 195 -7.06 15.91 -4.20
N PHE A 196 -6.02 15.87 -3.38
CA PHE A 196 -4.87 14.99 -3.56
C PHE A 196 -4.29 14.58 -2.21
N TYR A 197 -3.60 13.43 -2.15
CA TYR A 197 -2.89 13.00 -0.95
C TYR A 197 -1.44 13.49 -0.97
N TYR A 198 -0.95 13.96 0.17
CA TYR A 198 0.42 14.41 0.36
C TYR A 198 1.03 13.79 1.61
N ASP A 199 2.36 13.68 1.62
CA ASP A 199 3.08 13.43 2.86
C ASP A 199 2.96 14.64 3.80
N VAL A 200 3.01 14.38 5.10
CA VAL A 200 3.00 15.45 6.12
C VAL A 200 4.28 15.36 6.95
N LEU A 201 5.02 16.46 6.99
CA LEU A 201 6.18 16.59 7.86
C LEU A 201 5.74 17.06 9.25
N HIS A 202 6.10 16.28 10.26
CA HIS A 202 5.95 16.60 11.68
C HIS A 202 7.25 17.16 12.22
N LEU A 203 7.24 18.42 12.67
CA LEU A 203 8.41 19.06 13.28
C LEU A 203 8.47 18.83 14.81
N PRO A 204 9.65 18.99 15.44
CA PRO A 204 9.81 18.82 16.88
C PRO A 204 8.97 19.76 17.76
N ASP A 205 8.48 20.87 17.20
CA ASP A 205 7.58 21.82 17.86
C ASP A 205 6.09 21.45 17.70
N ASN A 206 5.80 20.27 17.14
CA ASN A 206 4.49 19.75 16.78
C ASN A 206 3.78 20.51 15.64
N SER A 207 4.48 21.37 14.89
CA SER A 207 3.90 21.93 13.67
C SER A 207 3.84 20.86 12.58
N LEU A 208 2.80 20.98 11.74
CA LEU A 208 2.55 20.07 10.62
C LEU A 208 2.68 20.82 9.31
N HIS A 209 3.46 20.25 8.40
CA HIS A 209 3.72 20.85 7.09
C HIS A 209 3.43 19.84 5.98
N PRO A 210 2.28 19.95 5.30
CA PRO A 210 2.01 19.16 4.11
C PRO A 210 3.06 19.43 3.02
N LEU A 211 3.68 18.37 2.53
CA LEU A 211 4.65 18.44 1.43
C LEU A 211 3.88 18.31 0.12
N LYS A 212 3.52 19.45 -0.49
CA LYS A 212 2.66 19.53 -1.69
C LYS A 212 3.34 19.08 -2.99
N VAL A 213 3.98 17.92 -2.95
CA VAL A 213 4.61 17.27 -4.08
C VAL A 213 3.60 16.32 -4.72
N ARG A 214 2.98 16.75 -5.83
CA ARG A 214 2.17 15.88 -6.69
C ARG A 214 3.02 14.84 -7.39
N SER A 215 3.12 13.65 -6.80
CA SER A 215 3.82 12.49 -7.35
C SER A 215 2.98 11.21 -7.20
N LEU A 216 3.48 10.07 -7.70
CA LEU A 216 2.84 8.76 -7.55
C LEU A 216 2.57 8.39 -6.09
N VAL A 217 3.35 8.94 -5.15
CA VAL A 217 3.14 8.79 -3.71
C VAL A 217 1.70 9.12 -3.32
N GLY A 218 1.18 10.26 -3.78
CA GLY A 218 -0.19 10.68 -3.52
C GLY A 218 -1.26 9.93 -4.32
N LEU A 219 -0.86 9.17 -5.34
CA LEU A 219 -1.75 8.32 -6.15
C LEU A 219 -1.83 6.89 -5.61
N MET A 220 -0.87 6.46 -4.78
CA MET A 220 -0.82 5.12 -4.21
C MET A 220 -2.12 4.66 -3.53
N PRO A 221 -2.91 5.51 -2.86
CA PRO A 221 -4.21 5.09 -2.30
C PRO A 221 -5.16 4.42 -3.30
N LEU A 222 -5.04 4.70 -4.59
CA LEU A 222 -5.90 4.16 -5.65
C LEU A 222 -5.77 2.64 -5.81
N ILE A 223 -4.65 2.02 -5.42
CA ILE A 223 -4.46 0.57 -5.59
C ILE A 223 -5.11 -0.25 -4.48
N ALA A 224 -5.42 0.38 -3.34
CA ALA A 224 -5.98 -0.29 -2.17
C ALA A 224 -7.50 -0.40 -2.29
N VAL A 225 -7.97 -1.35 -3.11
CA VAL A 225 -9.39 -1.62 -3.34
C VAL A 225 -9.68 -3.11 -3.24
N GLU A 226 -10.80 -3.47 -2.58
CA GLU A 226 -11.27 -4.84 -2.47
C GLU A 226 -12.80 -4.90 -2.60
N ILE A 227 -13.29 -5.97 -3.24
CA ILE A 227 -14.73 -6.15 -3.51
C ILE A 227 -15.22 -7.40 -2.78
N LEU A 228 -16.18 -7.21 -1.88
CA LEU A 228 -16.89 -8.29 -1.20
C LEU A 228 -18.28 -8.43 -1.81
N ASP A 229 -18.47 -9.45 -2.63
CA ASP A 229 -19.76 -9.79 -3.21
C ASP A 229 -20.65 -10.58 -2.22
N ALA A 230 -21.95 -10.62 -2.53
CA ALA A 230 -22.96 -11.29 -1.72
C ALA A 230 -22.70 -12.80 -1.55
N ASP A 231 -22.20 -13.49 -2.58
CA ASP A 231 -22.00 -14.95 -2.57
C ASP A 231 -20.82 -15.34 -1.66
N LEU A 232 -19.73 -14.56 -1.72
CA LEU A 232 -18.61 -14.68 -0.80
C LEU A 232 -19.07 -14.47 0.65
N LEU A 233 -19.83 -13.40 0.91
CA LEU A 233 -20.31 -13.10 2.26
C LEU A 233 -21.31 -14.14 2.77
N ALA A 234 -22.11 -14.74 1.90
CA ALA A 234 -23.03 -15.84 2.26
C ALA A 234 -22.26 -17.09 2.72
N GLN A 235 -21.11 -17.38 2.11
CA GLN A 235 -20.23 -18.49 2.48
C GLN A 235 -19.41 -18.21 3.76
N MET A 236 -19.36 -16.95 4.22
CA MET A 236 -18.51 -16.52 5.33
C MET A 236 -19.35 -15.97 6.51
N PRO A 237 -20.17 -16.79 7.18
CA PRO A 237 -21.14 -16.32 8.15
C PRO A 237 -20.51 -15.70 9.41
N VAL A 238 -19.35 -16.18 9.85
CA VAL A 238 -18.65 -15.62 11.03
C VAL A 238 -18.11 -14.24 10.69
N PHE A 239 -17.41 -14.13 9.56
CA PHE A 239 -16.90 -12.85 9.07
C PHE A 239 -18.03 -11.86 8.80
N ARG A 240 -19.10 -12.26 8.10
CA ARG A 240 -20.25 -11.41 7.79
C ARG A 240 -20.91 -10.86 9.05
N ARG A 241 -21.05 -11.69 10.09
CA ARG A 241 -21.60 -11.26 11.40
C ARG A 241 -20.69 -10.22 12.06
N ARG A 242 -19.37 -10.44 12.07
CA ARG A 242 -18.39 -9.51 12.66
C ARG A 242 -18.35 -8.18 11.90
N MET A 243 -18.31 -8.23 10.58
CA MET A 243 -18.39 -7.07 9.70
C MET A 243 -19.62 -6.22 10.02
N ARG A 244 -20.81 -6.84 10.08
CA ARG A 244 -22.06 -6.13 10.44
C ARG A 244 -22.00 -5.49 11.81
N TRP A 245 -21.51 -6.25 12.81
CA TRP A 245 -21.36 -5.72 14.16
C TRP A 245 -20.41 -4.52 14.19
N PHE A 246 -19.27 -4.61 13.51
CA PHE A 246 -18.30 -3.52 13.45
C PHE A 246 -18.89 -2.25 12.83
N LEU A 247 -19.55 -2.38 11.67
CA LEU A 247 -20.16 -1.23 10.99
C LEU A 247 -21.27 -0.57 11.83
N GLN A 248 -22.02 -1.35 12.61
CA GLN A 248 -23.04 -0.83 13.52
C GLN A 248 -22.45 -0.13 14.76
N ASN A 249 -21.34 -0.64 15.29
CA ASN A 249 -20.75 -0.16 16.55
C ASN A 249 -19.62 0.86 16.35
N ARG A 250 -19.07 0.96 15.14
CA ARG A 250 -17.98 1.87 14.74
C ARG A 250 -18.32 2.61 13.43
N PRO A 251 -19.47 3.30 13.35
CA PRO A 251 -19.91 3.95 12.11
C PRO A 251 -18.95 5.06 11.61
N HIS A 252 -18.13 5.63 12.49
CA HIS A 252 -17.10 6.61 12.11
C HIS A 252 -15.99 6.01 11.23
N LEU A 253 -15.82 4.68 11.21
CA LEU A 253 -14.83 3.98 10.40
C LEU A 253 -15.41 3.44 9.08
N SER A 254 -16.71 3.59 8.84
CA SER A 254 -17.36 2.99 7.66
C SER A 254 -17.39 3.89 6.43
N GLY A 255 -16.91 5.13 6.49
CA GLY A 255 -16.97 6.09 5.38
C GLY A 255 -16.24 5.65 4.11
N ASN A 256 -15.35 4.67 4.24
CA ASN A 256 -14.52 4.10 3.17
C ASN A 256 -15.07 2.78 2.61
N ILE A 257 -16.31 2.43 2.96
CA ILE A 257 -17.06 1.32 2.36
C ILE A 257 -18.22 1.89 1.56
N VAL A 258 -18.22 1.58 0.27
CA VAL A 258 -19.34 1.88 -0.62
C VAL A 258 -20.12 0.59 -0.85
N CYS A 259 -21.40 0.62 -0.53
CA CYS A 259 -22.33 -0.44 -0.92
C CYS A 259 -22.93 -0.07 -2.28
N TYR A 260 -22.79 -0.96 -3.25
CA TYR A 260 -23.43 -0.86 -4.55
C TYR A 260 -24.46 -2.00 -4.68
N GLU A 261 -25.63 -1.70 -5.20
CA GLU A 261 -26.70 -2.67 -5.48
C GLU A 261 -27.05 -2.57 -6.97
N ASP A 262 -27.15 -3.71 -7.64
CA ASP A 262 -27.66 -3.78 -9.02
C ASP A 262 -29.18 -3.72 -8.99
N ASP A 263 -29.75 -2.63 -9.51
CA ASP A 263 -31.20 -2.43 -9.60
C ASP A 263 -31.93 -3.53 -10.42
N THR A 264 -31.20 -4.26 -11.29
CA THR A 264 -31.75 -5.30 -12.17
C THR A 264 -31.70 -6.68 -11.54
N THR A 265 -30.58 -7.03 -10.89
CA THR A 265 -30.36 -8.37 -10.32
C THR A 265 -30.60 -8.44 -8.81
N GLY A 266 -30.66 -7.30 -8.12
CA GLY A 266 -30.69 -7.21 -6.66
C GLY A 266 -29.39 -7.66 -5.99
N GLN A 267 -28.31 -7.82 -6.77
CA GLN A 267 -27.02 -8.24 -6.24
C GLN A 267 -26.33 -7.08 -5.53
N GLU A 268 -25.88 -7.32 -4.30
CA GLU A 268 -25.12 -6.37 -3.50
C GLU A 268 -23.61 -6.62 -3.60
N TRP A 269 -22.85 -5.55 -3.82
CA TRP A 269 -21.39 -5.53 -3.66
C TRP A 269 -20.98 -4.49 -2.63
N ARG A 270 -19.98 -4.84 -1.83
CA ARG A 270 -19.33 -3.90 -0.92
C ARG A 270 -17.93 -3.65 -1.44
N VAL A 271 -17.70 -2.43 -1.92
CA VAL A 271 -16.40 -1.95 -2.34
C VAL A 271 -15.74 -1.25 -1.16
N MET A 272 -14.56 -1.71 -0.80
CA MET A 272 -13.74 -1.12 0.25
C MET A 272 -12.54 -0.49 -0.43
N GLY A 273 -12.31 0.79 -0.18
CA GLY A 273 -11.18 1.51 -0.77
C GLY A 273 -10.73 2.65 0.14
N ILE A 274 -9.46 3.02 0.09
CA ILE A 274 -8.99 4.22 0.81
C ILE A 274 -9.63 5.47 0.20
N VAL A 275 -9.81 5.47 -1.11
CA VAL A 275 -10.34 6.60 -1.87
C VAL A 275 -11.84 6.43 -2.06
N THR A 276 -12.64 7.37 -1.54
CA THR A 276 -14.08 7.40 -1.78
C THR A 276 -14.39 7.77 -3.24
N PRO A 277 -15.58 7.48 -3.78
CA PRO A 277 -15.93 7.83 -5.16
C PRO A 277 -15.73 9.31 -5.50
N GLU A 278 -16.03 10.21 -4.55
CA GLU A 278 -15.88 11.66 -4.71
C GLU A 278 -14.39 12.04 -4.81
N ARG A 279 -13.56 11.47 -3.94
CA ARG A 279 -12.10 11.69 -3.96
C ARG A 279 -11.47 11.07 -5.20
N LEU A 280 -11.96 9.93 -5.64
CA LEU A 280 -11.50 9.26 -6.86
C LEU A 280 -11.70 10.17 -8.07
N ALA A 281 -12.87 10.78 -8.20
CA ALA A 281 -13.15 11.73 -9.28
C ALA A 281 -12.17 12.92 -9.28
N ARG A 282 -11.83 13.45 -8.10
CA ARG A 282 -10.85 14.54 -7.95
C ARG A 282 -9.43 14.10 -8.32
N MET A 283 -9.00 12.95 -7.81
CA MET A 283 -7.67 12.39 -8.14
C MET A 283 -7.52 12.07 -9.63
N LEU A 284 -8.57 11.54 -10.26
CA LEU A 284 -8.58 11.26 -11.70
C LEU A 284 -8.43 12.54 -12.55
N HIS A 285 -8.88 13.69 -12.04
CA HIS A 285 -8.68 14.98 -12.71
C HIS A 285 -7.19 15.31 -12.87
N HIS A 286 -6.36 14.96 -11.88
CA HIS A 286 -4.90 15.11 -11.98
C HIS A 286 -4.27 13.98 -12.79
N LEU A 287 -4.64 12.72 -12.51
CA LEU A 287 -4.04 11.54 -13.12
C LEU A 287 -4.17 11.54 -14.64
N LEU A 288 -5.32 11.97 -15.15
CA LEU A 288 -5.67 11.96 -16.58
C LEU A 288 -5.33 13.28 -17.29
N ASN A 289 -4.74 14.25 -16.59
CA ASN A 289 -4.35 15.53 -17.19
C ASN A 289 -2.96 15.41 -17.85
N GLU A 290 -2.88 15.75 -19.15
CA GLU A 290 -1.65 15.68 -19.93
C GLU A 290 -0.57 16.68 -19.47
N ASP A 291 -0.99 17.79 -18.84
CA ASP A 291 -0.12 18.79 -18.23
C ASP A 291 0.29 18.43 -16.80
N GLU A 292 -0.20 17.31 -16.27
CA GLU A 292 0.18 16.77 -14.97
C GLU A 292 0.79 15.38 -15.12
N PHE A 293 -0.01 14.33 -14.94
CA PHE A 293 0.47 12.95 -14.85
C PHE A 293 0.40 12.18 -16.17
N LEU A 294 -0.57 12.44 -17.03
CA LEU A 294 -0.76 11.64 -18.24
C LEU A 294 0.26 12.04 -19.32
N SER A 295 0.96 11.07 -19.89
CA SER A 295 1.85 11.30 -21.03
C SER A 295 1.54 10.33 -22.18
N PRO A 296 2.05 10.60 -23.39
CA PRO A 296 1.99 9.63 -24.50
C PRO A 296 2.65 8.28 -24.21
N PHE A 297 3.44 8.16 -23.13
CA PHE A 297 4.17 6.95 -22.74
C PHE A 297 3.64 6.27 -21.48
N GLY A 298 2.57 6.81 -20.88
CA GLY A 298 1.98 6.33 -19.62
C GLY A 298 1.93 7.39 -18.53
N ILE A 299 1.74 6.94 -17.30
CA ILE A 299 1.61 7.80 -16.12
C ILE A 299 3.00 8.19 -15.61
N ARG A 300 3.22 9.50 -15.46
CA ARG A 300 4.43 10.11 -14.91
C ARG A 300 4.58 9.80 -13.42
N SER A 301 5.81 9.58 -12.96
CA SER A 301 6.08 9.37 -11.53
C SER A 301 5.92 10.66 -10.70
N LEU A 302 6.34 11.80 -11.25
CA LEU A 302 6.22 13.15 -10.71
C LEU A 302 5.42 14.00 -11.70
N SER A 303 4.43 14.75 -11.22
CA SER A 303 3.58 15.59 -12.07
C SER A 303 4.40 16.66 -12.80
N LYS A 304 4.06 16.91 -14.06
CA LYS A 304 4.70 17.92 -14.91
C LYS A 304 4.50 19.35 -14.40
N VAL A 305 3.56 19.60 -13.48
CA VAL A 305 3.42 20.91 -12.79
C VAL A 305 4.72 21.34 -12.10
N HIS A 306 5.53 20.37 -11.66
CA HIS A 306 6.83 20.62 -11.03
C HIS A 306 7.92 21.02 -12.02
N GLN A 307 7.59 21.30 -13.29
CA GLN A 307 8.46 22.08 -14.17
C GLN A 307 8.77 23.45 -13.57
N THR A 308 7.82 24.00 -12.82
CA THR A 308 8.10 25.03 -11.83
C THR A 308 8.48 24.31 -10.53
N PRO A 309 9.74 24.38 -10.06
CA PRO A 309 10.17 23.58 -8.92
C PRO A 309 9.37 23.92 -7.66
N TYR A 310 9.03 22.90 -6.89
CA TYR A 310 8.45 23.06 -5.57
C TYR A 310 9.56 23.23 -4.55
N HIS A 311 9.42 24.23 -3.69
CA HIS A 311 10.42 24.61 -2.69
C HIS A 311 9.80 24.60 -1.29
N VAL A 312 10.58 24.11 -0.32
CA VAL A 312 10.24 24.25 1.11
C VAL A 312 11.49 24.71 1.85
N ALA A 313 11.34 25.78 2.63
CA ALA A 313 12.41 26.34 3.45
C ALA A 313 12.24 25.91 4.91
N PHE A 314 13.31 25.41 5.52
CA PHE A 314 13.37 25.09 6.95
C PHE A 314 14.66 25.66 7.53
N GLY A 315 14.54 26.63 8.43
CA GLY A 315 15.70 27.38 8.93
C GLY A 315 16.42 28.08 7.79
N ASP A 316 17.73 27.82 7.66
CA ASP A 316 18.60 28.41 6.63
C ASP A 316 18.72 27.52 5.36
N GLU A 317 18.07 26.35 5.33
CA GLU A 317 18.14 25.41 4.22
C GLU A 317 16.85 25.45 3.38
N THR A 318 17.01 25.38 2.06
CA THR A 318 15.90 25.26 1.11
C THR A 318 16.00 23.92 0.38
N PHE A 319 14.95 23.11 0.50
CA PHE A 319 14.79 21.86 -0.22
C PHE A 319 13.94 22.09 -1.46
N SER A 320 14.26 21.41 -2.56
CA SER A 320 13.53 21.58 -3.81
C SER A 320 13.40 20.30 -4.60
N ILE A 321 12.29 20.14 -5.30
CA ILE A 321 12.07 19.08 -6.28
C ILE A 321 11.55 19.67 -7.58
N ASN A 322 12.05 19.16 -8.70
CA ASN A 322 11.66 19.59 -10.03
C ASN A 322 11.33 18.39 -10.93
N TYR A 323 10.44 18.62 -11.90
CA TYR A 323 10.11 17.63 -12.92
C TYR A 323 11.32 17.33 -13.81
N GLN A 324 11.63 16.04 -13.96
CA GLN A 324 12.78 15.55 -14.72
C GLN A 324 12.29 14.43 -15.66
N PRO A 325 12.12 14.67 -16.97
CA PRO A 325 11.39 13.78 -17.90
C PRO A 325 12.09 12.46 -18.26
N GLY A 326 13.22 12.12 -17.62
CA GLY A 326 13.96 10.91 -17.93
C GLY A 326 14.90 10.51 -16.79
N GLU A 327 16.15 10.98 -16.85
CA GLU A 327 17.14 10.66 -15.84
C GLU A 327 17.12 11.64 -14.66
N SER A 328 17.27 11.08 -13.46
CA SER A 328 17.42 11.85 -12.23
C SER A 328 18.67 12.72 -12.28
N GLN A 329 18.52 14.00 -11.93
CA GLN A 329 19.64 14.93 -11.80
C GLN A 329 20.37 14.77 -10.46
N ASN A 330 19.86 13.95 -9.55
CA ASN A 330 20.48 13.65 -8.26
C ASN A 330 20.78 12.14 -8.14
N GLY A 331 21.72 11.81 -7.25
CA GLY A 331 22.12 10.42 -7.00
C GLY A 331 21.26 9.68 -5.98
N LEU A 332 20.07 10.20 -5.61
CA LEU A 332 19.20 9.56 -4.64
C LEU A 332 18.57 8.29 -5.25
N PHE A 333 19.15 7.14 -4.90
CA PHE A 333 18.59 5.79 -5.04
C PHE A 333 17.95 5.42 -6.40
N GLY A 334 18.56 5.85 -7.52
CA GLY A 334 18.20 5.38 -8.86
C GLY A 334 18.30 6.48 -9.91
N GLY A 335 18.67 6.12 -11.13
CA GLY A 335 18.90 7.07 -12.21
C GLY A 335 17.65 7.48 -12.99
N ASN A 336 16.49 6.86 -12.77
CA ASN A 336 15.25 7.22 -13.48
C ASN A 336 14.41 8.12 -12.60
N SER A 337 13.89 9.22 -13.14
CA SER A 337 13.07 10.19 -12.39
C SER A 337 11.63 10.25 -12.87
N ASN A 338 11.29 9.76 -14.08
CA ASN A 338 9.93 9.81 -14.64
C ASN A 338 9.68 8.88 -15.81
#